data_AF-A0A929SG61-F1
#
_entry.id   AF-A0A929SG61-F1
#
_cell.length_a   1.000
_cell.length_b   1.000
_cell.length_c   1.000
_cell.angle_alpha   90.00
_cell.angle_beta   90.00
_cell.angle_gamma   90.00
#
_symmetry.space_group_name_H-M   'P 1'
#
loop_
_entity.id
_entity.type
_entity.pdbx_description
1 polymer ?
#
loop_
_entity_poly.entity_id
_entity_poly.type
_entity_poly.pdbx_seq_one_letter_code
_entity_poly.pdbx_strand_id
1 'polypeptide(L)'
;MQCKRRIILLFLMILCSLTACKNVVKEYRKEGITALEKGDAKKALENFNLALDKSKGKVGTVQFDILLYKVEAEIHLGKLGDAAEDLKNVETLTGKKYAKLTDLIKAKECVQSAGEALNKEDLSSARKYLDEAKAKGLTNDRELEYNEAVYLEKAGEWKKAYEAFTQYSSRYPEDSVAEREVQFLENRVKELENNALLSAGKQ
;
A
#
# COMPACT_ATOMS: atom_id res chain seq x y z
N MET A 1 -74.09 28.95 -8.30
CA MET A 1 -73.54 29.60 -7.08
C MET A 1 -72.99 28.49 -6.18
N GLN A 2 -71.75 28.40 -5.73
CA GLN A 2 -70.53 29.19 -5.89
C GLN A 2 -69.32 28.25 -5.96
N CYS A 3 -68.31 28.68 -6.72
CA CYS A 3 -66.95 28.15 -6.80
C CYS A 3 -66.10 28.67 -5.61
N LYS A 4 -65.16 27.87 -5.07
CA LYS A 4 -63.92 28.30 -4.37
C LYS A 4 -63.06 27.06 -3.99
N ARG A 5 -62.05 26.70 -4.78
CA ARG A 5 -60.60 27.00 -4.64
C ARG A 5 -59.89 26.34 -3.43
N ARG A 6 -59.00 25.38 -3.77
CA ARG A 6 -57.59 25.15 -3.33
C ARG A 6 -57.30 25.29 -1.82
N ILE A 7 -56.67 24.32 -1.16
CA ILE A 7 -55.20 24.18 -1.10
C ILE A 7 -54.83 22.75 -0.67
N ILE A 8 -53.94 22.13 -1.45
CA ILE A 8 -53.20 20.92 -1.12
C ILE A 8 -52.24 21.27 0.03
N LEU A 9 -52.39 20.64 1.20
CA LEU A 9 -51.40 20.70 2.30
C LEU A 9 -50.73 19.33 2.45
N LEU A 10 -49.95 18.98 1.42
CA LEU A 10 -48.92 17.96 1.43
C LEU A 10 -47.65 18.59 2.04
N PHE A 11 -47.62 18.75 3.37
CA PHE A 11 -46.53 19.42 4.07
C PHE A 11 -46.12 18.67 5.35
N LEU A 12 -45.75 17.38 5.23
CA LEU A 12 -45.05 16.67 6.31
C LEU A 12 -44.28 15.41 5.84
N MET A 13 -43.54 15.47 4.73
CA MET A 13 -42.71 14.33 4.27
C MET A 13 -41.46 14.77 3.47
N ILE A 14 -40.85 15.93 3.78
CA ILE A 14 -39.59 16.37 3.12
C ILE A 14 -38.58 16.88 4.17
N LEU A 15 -38.44 16.19 5.30
CA LEU A 15 -37.31 16.40 6.24
C LEU A 15 -36.49 15.13 6.54
N CYS A 16 -36.88 13.94 6.06
CA CYS A 16 -36.17 12.68 6.36
C CYS A 16 -35.05 12.29 5.37
N SER A 17 -34.83 13.01 4.28
CA SER A 17 -33.83 12.62 3.26
C SER A 17 -32.39 13.04 3.59
N LEU A 18 -32.21 14.06 4.44
CA LEU A 18 -30.88 14.61 4.76
C LEU A 18 -30.14 13.83 5.85
N THR A 19 -30.86 13.23 6.81
CA THR A 19 -30.29 12.41 7.89
C THR A 19 -29.88 11.04 7.38
N ALA A 20 -30.70 10.40 6.54
CA ALA A 20 -30.42 9.09 5.96
C ALA A 20 -29.08 9.07 5.19
N CYS A 21 -28.84 10.06 4.32
CA CYS A 21 -27.58 10.13 3.58
C CYS A 21 -26.35 10.30 4.49
N LYS A 22 -26.45 11.07 5.58
CA LYS A 22 -25.34 11.24 6.53
C LYS A 22 -25.01 9.95 7.27
N ASN A 23 -26.01 9.12 7.55
CA ASN A 23 -25.80 7.83 8.23
C ASN A 23 -25.10 6.83 7.29
N VAL A 24 -25.55 6.73 6.05
CA VAL A 24 -24.96 5.81 5.05
C VAL A 24 -23.48 6.12 4.78
N VAL A 25 -23.09 7.39 4.65
CA VAL A 25 -21.68 7.77 4.45
C VAL A 25 -20.80 7.31 5.62
N LYS A 26 -21.31 7.44 6.85
CA LYS A 26 -20.57 7.03 8.06
C LYS A 26 -20.45 5.50 8.17
N GLU A 27 -21.46 4.76 7.72
CA GLU A 27 -21.43 3.30 7.69
C GLU A 27 -20.35 2.79 6.74
N TYR A 28 -20.36 3.24 5.48
CA TYR A 28 -19.33 2.84 4.53
C TYR A 28 -17.93 3.28 4.96
N ARG A 29 -17.77 4.48 5.52
CA ARG A 29 -16.49 4.90 6.12
C ARG A 29 -16.03 3.90 7.20
N LYS A 30 -16.91 3.50 8.11
CA LYS A 30 -16.60 2.56 9.18
C LYS A 30 -16.21 1.19 8.61
N GLU A 31 -16.98 0.68 7.66
CA GLU A 31 -16.67 -0.59 6.99
C GLU A 31 -15.33 -0.56 6.26
N GLY A 32 -14.99 0.57 5.62
CA GLY A 32 -13.70 0.75 4.97
C GLY A 32 -12.54 0.71 5.95
N ILE A 33 -12.65 1.41 7.08
CA ILE A 33 -11.62 1.40 8.14
C ILE A 33 -11.46 -0.02 8.71
N THR A 34 -12.57 -0.69 9.02
CA THR A 34 -12.54 -2.08 9.52
C THR A 34 -11.95 -3.06 8.49
N ALA A 35 -12.12 -2.80 7.19
CA ALA A 35 -11.48 -3.60 6.15
C ALA A 35 -9.96 -3.36 6.11
N LEU A 36 -9.50 -2.10 6.20
CA LEU A 36 -8.06 -1.78 6.32
C LEU A 36 -7.42 -2.43 7.54
N GLU A 37 -8.07 -2.34 8.71
CA GLU A 37 -7.59 -2.98 9.95
C GLU A 37 -7.42 -4.50 9.82
N LYS A 38 -8.21 -5.13 8.94
CA LYS A 38 -8.11 -6.56 8.62
C LYS A 38 -7.16 -6.88 7.47
N GLY A 39 -6.49 -5.87 6.90
CA GLY A 39 -5.61 -6.02 5.74
C GLY A 39 -6.33 -6.16 4.40
N ASP A 40 -7.66 -6.02 4.35
CA ASP A 40 -8.45 -6.10 3.12
C ASP A 40 -8.55 -4.71 2.46
N ALA A 41 -7.42 -4.25 1.91
CA ALA A 41 -7.32 -2.94 1.27
C ALA A 41 -8.25 -2.80 0.05
N LYS A 42 -8.57 -3.90 -0.64
CA LYS A 42 -9.50 -3.89 -1.77
C LYS A 42 -10.91 -3.54 -1.32
N LYS A 43 -11.43 -4.27 -0.32
CA LYS A 43 -12.75 -3.98 0.25
C LYS A 43 -12.78 -2.61 0.91
N ALA A 44 -11.66 -2.17 1.49
CA ALA A 44 -11.58 -0.82 2.04
C ALA A 44 -11.76 0.25 0.96
N LEU A 45 -11.01 0.16 -0.14
CA LEU A 45 -11.12 1.07 -1.29
C LEU A 45 -12.54 1.10 -1.85
N GLU A 46 -13.19 -0.06 -2.00
CA GLU A 46 -14.59 -0.15 -2.44
C GLU A 46 -15.53 0.63 -1.51
N ASN A 47 -15.39 0.45 -0.19
CA ASN A 47 -16.21 1.15 0.80
C ASN A 47 -15.95 2.65 0.86
N PHE A 48 -14.70 3.10 0.75
CA PHE A 48 -14.41 4.54 0.70
C PHE A 48 -14.99 5.20 -0.55
N ASN A 49 -14.90 4.53 -1.71
CA ASN A 49 -15.56 4.99 -2.94
C ASN A 49 -17.08 5.09 -2.78
N LEU A 50 -17.72 4.09 -2.16
CA LEU A 50 -19.15 4.14 -1.86
C LEU A 50 -19.49 5.29 -0.89
N ALA A 51 -18.68 5.51 0.15
CA ALA A 51 -18.89 6.62 1.07
C ALA A 51 -18.80 7.99 0.36
N LEU A 52 -17.85 8.16 -0.56
CA LEU A 52 -17.70 9.37 -1.36
C LEU A 52 -18.84 9.55 -2.37
N ASP A 53 -19.28 8.49 -3.04
CA ASP A 53 -20.49 8.52 -3.91
C ASP A 53 -21.73 8.97 -3.13
N LYS A 54 -21.97 8.35 -1.96
CA LYS A 54 -23.12 8.69 -1.10
C LYS A 54 -23.00 10.07 -0.45
N SER A 55 -21.84 10.70 -0.49
CA SER A 55 -21.66 12.08 -0.03
C SER A 55 -22.35 13.11 -0.93
N LYS A 56 -22.69 12.72 -2.18
CA LYS A 56 -23.35 13.58 -3.19
C LYS A 56 -22.60 14.89 -3.42
N GLY A 57 -21.28 14.81 -3.57
CA GLY A 57 -20.41 15.96 -3.86
C GLY A 57 -20.18 16.90 -2.67
N LYS A 58 -20.52 16.49 -1.44
CA LYS A 58 -20.19 17.26 -0.25
C LYS A 58 -18.67 17.35 -0.10
N VAL A 59 -18.19 18.55 0.20
CA VAL A 59 -16.78 18.79 0.51
C VAL A 59 -16.69 19.26 1.95
N GLY A 60 -15.89 18.56 2.76
CA GLY A 60 -15.78 18.85 4.17
C GLY A 60 -14.91 17.84 4.91
N THR A 61 -14.78 18.04 6.22
CA THR A 61 -13.86 17.28 7.08
C THR A 61 -14.06 15.76 7.00
N VAL A 62 -15.30 15.29 6.95
CA VAL A 62 -15.61 13.86 6.83
C VAL A 62 -15.13 13.30 5.49
N GLN A 63 -15.31 14.03 4.38
CA GLN A 63 -14.89 13.56 3.07
C GLN A 63 -13.38 13.60 2.90
N PHE A 64 -12.70 14.62 3.44
CA PHE A 64 -11.24 14.65 3.45
C PHE A 64 -10.66 13.50 4.27
N ASP A 65 -11.26 13.18 5.41
CA ASP A 65 -10.84 12.03 6.21
C ASP A 65 -11.07 10.69 5.47
N ILE A 66 -12.21 10.51 4.79
CA ILE A 66 -12.44 9.35 3.92
C ILE A 66 -11.41 9.28 2.80
N LEU A 67 -11.07 10.40 2.16
CA LEU A 67 -10.06 10.45 1.10
C LEU A 67 -8.66 10.08 1.62
N LEU A 68 -8.28 10.49 2.83
CA LEU A 68 -6.99 10.10 3.41
C LEU A 68 -6.92 8.58 3.67
N TYR A 69 -8.00 7.97 4.17
CA TYR A 69 -8.07 6.51 4.27
C TYR A 69 -8.11 5.81 2.90
N LYS A 70 -8.73 6.44 1.88
CA LYS A 70 -8.70 5.96 0.50
C LYS A 70 -7.26 5.92 -0.04
N VAL A 71 -6.49 6.98 0.17
CA VAL A 71 -5.07 7.06 -0.18
C VAL A 71 -4.28 5.94 0.48
N GLU A 72 -4.50 5.66 1.77
CA GLU A 72 -3.85 4.52 2.45
C GLU A 72 -4.20 3.18 1.80
N ALA A 73 -5.48 2.95 1.48
CA ALA A 73 -5.90 1.73 0.79
C ALA A 73 -5.29 1.61 -0.62
N GLU A 74 -5.17 2.72 -1.36
CA GLU A 74 -4.54 2.77 -2.67
C GLU A 74 -3.04 2.44 -2.59
N ILE A 75 -2.33 2.96 -1.58
CA ILE A 75 -0.94 2.60 -1.30
C ILE A 75 -0.80 1.10 -1.06
N HIS A 76 -1.65 0.52 -0.20
CA HIS A 76 -1.64 -0.93 0.08
C HIS A 76 -1.93 -1.79 -1.16
N LEU A 77 -2.67 -1.25 -2.13
CA LEU A 77 -2.97 -1.93 -3.40
C LEU A 77 -1.93 -1.65 -4.49
N GLY A 78 -0.87 -0.89 -4.21
CA GLY A 78 0.13 -0.49 -5.20
C GLY A 78 -0.38 0.53 -6.22
N LYS A 79 -1.53 1.17 -5.98
CA LYS A 79 -2.12 2.20 -6.84
C LYS A 79 -1.51 3.57 -6.53
N LEU A 80 -0.19 3.68 -6.67
CA LEU A 80 0.58 4.83 -6.17
C LEU A 80 0.25 6.13 -6.92
N GLY A 81 -0.08 6.06 -8.22
CA GLY A 81 -0.53 7.21 -8.99
C GLY A 81 -1.86 7.79 -8.48
N ASP A 82 -2.86 6.92 -8.27
CA ASP A 82 -4.16 7.32 -7.72
C ASP A 82 -3.98 7.94 -6.32
N ALA A 83 -3.18 7.28 -5.47
CA ALA A 83 -2.88 7.75 -4.11
C ALA A 83 -2.22 9.15 -4.12
N ALA A 84 -1.27 9.39 -5.03
CA ALA A 84 -0.59 10.67 -5.16
C ALA A 84 -1.53 11.78 -5.63
N GLU A 85 -2.39 11.49 -6.59
CA GLU A 85 -3.38 12.43 -7.11
C GLU A 85 -4.40 12.81 -6.02
N ASP A 86 -4.96 11.82 -5.34
CA ASP A 86 -5.94 12.04 -4.28
C ASP A 86 -5.35 12.80 -3.10
N LEU A 87 -4.13 12.45 -2.67
CA LEU A 87 -3.45 13.18 -1.61
C LEU A 87 -3.23 14.65 -1.99
N LYS A 88 -2.76 14.90 -3.22
CA LYS A 88 -2.57 16.26 -3.74
C LYS A 88 -3.89 17.03 -3.74
N ASN A 89 -4.99 16.40 -4.15
CA ASN A 89 -6.31 17.02 -4.14
C ASN A 89 -6.74 17.43 -2.72
N VAL A 90 -6.54 16.55 -1.73
CA VAL A 90 -6.81 16.87 -0.32
C VAL A 90 -5.92 18.02 0.16
N GLU A 91 -4.62 18.01 -0.14
CA GLU A 91 -3.69 19.08 0.24
C GLU A 91 -4.09 20.43 -0.38
N THR A 92 -4.47 20.45 -1.65
CA THR A 92 -4.92 21.67 -2.35
C THR A 92 -6.20 22.23 -1.74
N LEU A 93 -7.17 21.38 -1.43
CA LEU A 93 -8.47 21.81 -0.89
C LEU A 93 -8.40 22.23 0.58
N THR A 94 -7.51 21.62 1.36
CA THR A 94 -7.40 21.86 2.80
C THR A 94 -6.30 22.85 3.18
N GLY A 95 -5.33 23.08 2.30
CA GLY A 95 -4.09 23.80 2.59
C GLY A 95 -3.14 23.06 3.55
N LYS A 96 -3.47 21.85 3.97
CA LYS A 96 -2.64 21.03 4.87
C LYS A 96 -1.65 20.20 4.07
N LYS A 97 -0.55 19.83 4.72
CA LYS A 97 0.46 18.93 4.17
C LYS A 97 0.51 17.62 4.95
N TYR A 98 0.61 16.51 4.23
CA TYR A 98 0.61 15.16 4.80
C TYR A 98 1.94 14.48 4.50
N ALA A 99 3.04 15.06 5.02
CA ALA A 99 4.41 14.64 4.72
C ALA A 99 4.62 13.12 4.86
N LYS A 100 4.04 12.50 5.90
CA LYS A 100 4.13 11.04 6.12
C LYS A 100 3.54 10.22 4.96
N LEU A 101 2.37 10.59 4.47
CA LEU A 101 1.74 9.90 3.33
C LEU A 101 2.52 10.18 2.04
N THR A 102 2.98 11.42 1.86
CA THR A 102 3.82 11.80 0.71
C THR A 102 5.12 10.98 0.67
N ASP A 103 5.80 10.84 1.80
CA ASP A 103 7.04 10.07 1.89
C ASP A 103 6.78 8.57 1.72
N LEU A 104 5.66 8.06 2.25
CA LEU A 104 5.25 6.67 2.07
C LEU A 104 4.98 6.32 0.61
N ILE A 105 4.23 7.17 -0.11
CA ILE A 105 3.97 6.97 -1.56
C ILE A 105 5.29 6.90 -2.31
N LYS A 106 6.17 7.89 -2.11
CA LYS A 106 7.48 7.93 -2.77
C LYS A 106 8.35 6.73 -2.42
N ALA A 107 8.33 6.28 -1.17
CA ALA A 107 9.08 5.09 -0.77
C ALA A 107 8.58 3.84 -1.49
N LYS A 108 7.26 3.67 -1.63
CA LYS A 108 6.67 2.57 -2.41
C LYS A 108 6.99 2.69 -3.90
N GLU A 109 7.02 3.90 -4.47
CA GLU A 109 7.46 4.12 -5.86
C GLU A 109 8.93 3.74 -6.06
N CYS A 110 9.80 4.03 -5.09
CA CYS A 110 11.17 3.56 -5.10
C CYS A 110 11.23 2.02 -5.05
N VAL A 111 10.43 1.36 -4.21
CA VAL A 111 10.38 -0.12 -4.17
C VAL A 111 9.97 -0.71 -5.51
N GLN A 112 8.94 -0.16 -6.16
CA GLN A 112 8.54 -0.60 -7.51
C GLN A 112 9.68 -0.40 -8.52
N SER A 113 10.32 0.78 -8.49
CA SER A 113 11.45 1.10 -9.36
C SER A 113 12.66 0.17 -9.12
N ALA A 114 12.89 -0.24 -7.88
CA ALA A 114 13.92 -1.21 -7.55
C ALA A 114 13.63 -2.58 -8.18
N GLY A 115 12.40 -3.07 -8.08
CA GLY A 115 11.99 -4.33 -8.72
C GLY A 115 12.16 -4.28 -10.25
N GLU A 116 11.76 -3.17 -10.88
CA GLU A 116 11.96 -2.96 -12.32
C GLU A 116 13.44 -2.93 -12.72
N ALA A 117 14.29 -2.30 -11.90
CA ALA A 117 15.73 -2.27 -12.13
C ALA A 117 16.37 -3.67 -11.98
N LEU A 118 15.95 -4.45 -10.97
CA LEU A 118 16.40 -5.84 -10.77
C LEU A 118 16.02 -6.75 -11.94
N ASN A 119 14.83 -6.57 -12.50
CA ASN A 119 14.37 -7.30 -13.70
C ASN A 119 15.22 -6.97 -14.94
N LYS A 120 15.82 -5.78 -14.98
CA LYS A 120 16.72 -5.33 -16.06
C LYS A 120 18.20 -5.58 -15.74
N GLU A 121 18.49 -6.25 -14.61
CA GLU A 121 19.84 -6.47 -14.08
C GLU A 121 20.63 -5.18 -13.78
N ASP A 122 19.94 -4.04 -13.64
CA ASP A 122 20.55 -2.78 -13.23
C ASP A 122 20.68 -2.71 -11.70
N LEU A 123 21.72 -3.36 -11.20
CA LEU A 123 22.00 -3.43 -9.76
C LEU A 123 22.32 -2.05 -9.16
N SER A 124 22.90 -1.13 -9.93
CA SER A 124 23.23 0.21 -9.44
C SER A 124 21.97 1.00 -9.12
N SER A 125 21.02 1.04 -10.06
CA SER A 125 19.73 1.70 -9.84
C SER A 125 18.91 0.99 -8.77
N ALA A 126 18.90 -0.35 -8.76
CA ALA A 126 18.20 -1.13 -7.74
C ALA A 126 18.66 -0.76 -6.33
N ARG A 127 19.98 -0.77 -6.08
CA ARG A 127 20.55 -0.37 -4.77
C ARG A 127 20.12 1.03 -4.37
N LYS A 128 20.25 1.99 -5.29
CA LYS A 128 19.87 3.39 -5.06
C LYS A 128 18.41 3.51 -4.62
N TYR A 129 17.49 2.85 -5.33
CA TYR A 129 16.07 2.92 -5.01
C TYR A 129 15.73 2.23 -3.68
N LEU A 130 16.33 1.08 -3.39
CA LEU A 130 16.14 0.39 -2.11
C LEU A 130 16.62 1.26 -0.93
N ASP A 131 17.76 1.94 -1.08
CA ASP A 131 18.28 2.85 -0.06
C ASP A 131 17.40 4.08 0.11
N GLU A 132 16.91 4.63 -0.99
CA GLU A 132 16.00 5.78 -0.97
C GLU A 132 14.67 5.45 -0.29
N ALA A 133 14.11 4.25 -0.51
CA ALA A 133 12.91 3.78 0.18
C ALA A 133 13.13 3.68 1.70
N LYS A 134 14.27 3.10 2.13
CA LYS A 134 14.65 3.00 3.55
C LYS A 134 14.88 4.37 4.18
N ALA A 135 15.54 5.28 3.46
CA ALA A 135 15.80 6.64 3.92
C ALA A 135 14.51 7.46 4.14
N LYS A 136 13.43 7.12 3.42
CA LYS A 136 12.07 7.65 3.63
C LYS A 136 11.32 6.98 4.79
N GLY A 137 11.99 6.10 5.54
CA GLY A 137 11.45 5.44 6.73
C GLY A 137 10.63 4.19 6.43
N LEU A 138 10.62 3.68 5.19
CA LEU A 138 9.94 2.43 4.88
C LEU A 138 10.70 1.27 5.52
N THR A 139 10.01 0.53 6.38
CA THR A 139 10.54 -0.62 7.12
C THR A 139 9.49 -1.71 7.16
N ASN A 140 9.92 -2.97 7.30
CA ASN A 140 9.03 -4.13 7.38
C ASN A 140 8.04 -4.29 6.21
N ASP A 141 8.33 -3.70 5.05
CA ASP A 141 7.51 -3.83 3.84
C ASP A 141 7.93 -5.09 3.07
N ARG A 142 6.96 -5.95 2.77
CA ARG A 142 7.20 -7.25 2.13
C ARG A 142 7.98 -7.13 0.82
N GLU A 143 7.59 -6.19 -0.03
CA GLU A 143 8.20 -6.03 -1.35
C GLU A 143 9.62 -5.45 -1.25
N LEU A 144 9.84 -4.51 -0.32
CA LEU A 144 11.19 -4.03 0.00
C LEU A 144 12.11 -5.17 0.48
N GLU A 145 11.62 -6.02 1.39
CA GLU A 145 12.37 -7.16 1.91
C GLU A 145 12.72 -8.18 0.82
N TYR A 146 11.75 -8.50 -0.04
CA TYR A 146 11.95 -9.39 -1.17
C TYR A 146 12.98 -8.83 -2.16
N ASN A 147 12.82 -7.57 -2.57
CA ASN A 147 13.71 -6.93 -3.53
C ASN A 147 15.14 -6.78 -2.98
N GLU A 148 15.30 -6.58 -1.67
CA GLU A 148 16.63 -6.58 -1.03
C GLU A 148 17.31 -7.97 -1.11
N ALA A 149 16.55 -9.04 -0.89
CA ALA A 149 17.07 -10.40 -1.00
C ALA A 149 17.49 -10.75 -2.44
N VAL A 150 16.64 -10.41 -3.43
CA VAL A 150 16.95 -10.56 -4.86
C VAL A 150 18.18 -9.73 -5.27
N TYR A 151 18.32 -8.50 -4.76
CA TYR A 151 19.50 -7.67 -5.01
C TYR A 151 20.78 -8.36 -4.54
N LEU A 152 20.78 -8.87 -3.30
CA LEU A 152 21.94 -9.55 -2.71
C LEU A 152 22.33 -10.79 -3.51
N GLU A 153 21.34 -11.58 -3.93
CA GLU A 153 21.57 -12.74 -4.78
C GLU A 153 22.23 -12.34 -6.11
N LYS A 154 21.64 -11.39 -6.83
CA LYS A 154 22.17 -10.94 -8.13
C LYS A 154 23.53 -10.26 -8.01
N ALA A 155 23.82 -9.62 -6.88
CA ALA A 155 25.14 -9.07 -6.56
C ALA A 155 26.20 -10.13 -6.21
N GLY A 156 25.81 -11.41 -6.13
CA GLY A 156 26.69 -12.51 -5.76
C GLY A 156 27.01 -12.59 -4.27
N GLU A 157 26.25 -11.88 -3.43
CA GLU A 157 26.37 -11.89 -1.97
C GLU A 157 25.61 -13.09 -1.38
N TRP A 158 25.97 -14.30 -1.82
CA TRP A 158 25.20 -15.54 -1.63
C TRP A 158 24.77 -15.81 -0.19
N LYS A 159 25.69 -15.60 0.77
CA LYS A 159 25.41 -15.80 2.19
C LYS A 159 24.40 -14.79 2.73
N LYS A 160 24.54 -13.51 2.37
CA LYS A 160 23.60 -12.46 2.76
C LYS A 160 22.23 -12.66 2.10
N ALA A 161 22.23 -13.07 0.83
CA ALA A 161 21.00 -13.42 0.11
C ALA A 161 20.26 -14.58 0.80
N TYR A 162 20.98 -15.63 1.19
CA TYR A 162 20.43 -16.77 1.93
C TYR A 162 19.80 -16.32 3.25
N GLU A 163 20.52 -15.53 4.05
CA GLU A 163 20.02 -14.98 5.32
C GLU A 163 18.77 -14.13 5.11
N ALA A 164 18.78 -13.24 4.10
CA ALA A 164 17.66 -12.36 3.77
C ALA A 164 16.41 -13.15 3.30
N PHE A 165 16.56 -14.10 2.38
CA PHE A 165 15.45 -14.94 1.92
C PHE A 165 14.93 -15.87 3.02
N THR A 166 15.79 -16.35 3.92
CA THR A 166 15.37 -17.15 5.09
C THR A 166 14.50 -16.30 6.02
N GLN A 167 14.93 -15.07 6.33
CA GLN A 167 14.13 -14.14 7.13
C GLN A 167 12.79 -13.81 6.44
N TYR A 168 12.82 -13.49 5.15
CA TYR A 168 11.61 -13.24 4.36
C TYR A 168 10.64 -14.44 4.42
N SER A 169 11.13 -15.65 4.14
CA SER A 169 10.30 -16.88 4.11
C SER A 169 9.73 -17.22 5.49
N SER A 170 10.44 -16.88 6.58
CA SER A 170 9.90 -17.05 7.94
C SER A 170 8.71 -16.15 8.24
N ARG A 171 8.65 -14.96 7.61
CA ARG A 171 7.57 -13.98 7.77
C ARG A 171 6.41 -14.24 6.80
N TYR A 172 6.71 -14.75 5.61
CA TYR A 172 5.74 -15.00 4.54
C TYR A 172 5.81 -16.46 4.06
N PRO A 173 5.46 -17.43 4.93
CA PRO A 173 5.62 -18.87 4.64
C PRO A 173 4.72 -19.36 3.50
N GLU A 174 3.72 -18.59 3.08
CA GLU A 174 2.89 -18.89 1.92
C GLU A 174 3.58 -18.62 0.57
N ASP A 175 4.72 -17.91 0.58
CA ASP A 175 5.48 -17.56 -0.61
C ASP A 175 6.39 -18.71 -1.05
N SER A 176 5.80 -19.68 -1.75
CA SER A 176 6.55 -20.85 -2.25
C SER A 176 7.70 -20.51 -3.20
N VAL A 177 7.71 -19.30 -3.79
CA VAL A 177 8.83 -18.86 -4.65
C VAL A 177 10.04 -18.58 -3.76
N ALA A 178 9.87 -17.77 -2.71
CA ALA A 178 10.95 -17.47 -1.79
C ALA A 178 11.48 -18.72 -1.07
N GLU A 179 10.60 -19.67 -0.72
CA GLU A 179 11.03 -20.94 -0.12
C GLU A 179 11.96 -21.75 -1.05
N ARG A 180 11.69 -21.76 -2.36
CA ARG A 180 12.59 -22.40 -3.33
C ARG A 180 13.93 -21.68 -3.43
N GLU A 181 13.93 -20.36 -3.39
CA GLU A 181 15.18 -19.57 -3.37
C GLU A 181 16.03 -19.88 -2.13
N VAL A 182 15.41 -20.06 -0.96
CA VAL A 182 16.12 -20.50 0.26
C VAL A 182 16.82 -21.83 0.04
N GLN A 183 16.14 -22.83 -0.53
CA GLN A 183 16.73 -24.16 -0.78
C GLN A 183 17.89 -24.11 -1.79
N PHE A 184 17.74 -23.31 -2.85
CA PHE A 184 18.80 -23.11 -3.83
C PHE A 184 20.05 -22.46 -3.19
N LEU A 185 19.84 -21.37 -2.45
CA LEU A 185 20.91 -20.62 -1.81
C LEU A 185 21.59 -21.40 -0.68
N GLU A 186 20.85 -22.22 0.07
CA GLU A 186 21.41 -23.09 1.11
C GLU A 186 22.49 -24.03 0.54
N ASN A 187 22.16 -24.71 -0.57
CA ASN A 187 23.10 -25.62 -1.23
C ASN A 187 24.32 -24.86 -1.77
N ARG A 188 24.09 -23.68 -2.36
CA ARG A 188 25.18 -22.85 -2.88
C ARG A 188 26.13 -22.36 -1.79
N VAL A 189 25.61 -21.94 -0.64
CA VAL A 189 26.41 -21.52 0.51
C VAL A 189 27.21 -22.70 1.08
N LYS A 190 26.60 -23.87 1.25
CA LYS A 190 27.30 -25.09 1.70
C LYS A 190 28.48 -25.45 0.79
N GLU A 191 28.28 -25.41 -0.52
CA GLU A 191 29.36 -25.68 -1.49
C GLU A 191 30.49 -24.65 -1.42
N LEU A 192 30.17 -23.37 -1.23
CA LEU A 192 31.19 -22.32 -1.05
C LEU A 192 32.01 -22.53 0.23
N GLU A 193 31.36 -22.89 1.33
CA GLU A 193 32.02 -23.18 2.60
C GLU A 193 32.92 -24.42 2.50
N ASN A 194 32.43 -25.51 1.89
CA ASN A 194 33.21 -26.71 1.66
C ASN A 194 34.46 -26.44 0.80
N ASN A 195 34.33 -25.66 -0.27
CA ASN A 195 35.46 -25.30 -1.13
C ASN A 195 36.48 -24.41 -0.41
N ALA A 196 36.04 -23.49 0.46
CA ALA A 196 36.94 -22.67 1.26
C ALA A 196 37.74 -23.52 2.27
N LEU A 197 37.13 -24.54 2.87
CA LEU A 197 37.82 -25.47 3.76
C LEU A 197 38.86 -26.32 3.02
N LEU A 198 38.54 -26.75 1.79
CA LEU A 198 39.47 -27.50 0.93
C LEU A 198 40.65 -26.67 0.43
N SER A 199 40.48 -25.35 0.25
CA SER A 199 41.56 -24.46 -0.16
C SER A 199 42.46 -24.05 1.01
N ALA A 200 41.92 -23.95 2.23
CA ALA A 200 42.68 -23.65 3.45
C ALA A 200 43.56 -24.81 3.94
N GLY A 201 43.19 -26.07 3.67
CA GLY A 201 43.94 -27.26 4.09
C GLY A 201 45.12 -27.68 3.20
N LYS A 202 45.46 -26.89 2.17
CA LYS A 202 46.54 -27.18 1.20
C LYS A 202 47.80 -26.30 1.33
N GLN A 203 47.97 -25.59 2.45
CA GLN A 203 49.19 -24.81 2.76
C GLN A 203 50.11 -25.54 3.73
#